data_AF-A0A3B0ZGM9-F1
#
_entry.id   AF-A0A3B0ZGM9-F1
#
_cell.length_a   1.000
_cell.length_b   1.000
_cell.length_c   1.000
_cell.angle_alpha   90.00
_cell.angle_beta   90.00
_cell.angle_gamma   90.00
#
_symmetry.space_group_name_H-M   'P 1'
#
loop_
_entity.id
_entity.type
_entity.pdbx_description
1 polymer ?
#
loop_
_entity_poly.entity_id
_entity_poly.type
_entity_poly.pdbx_seq_one_letter_code
_entity_poly.pdbx_strand_id
1 'polypeptide(L)'
;MNLRTWLLPVLALLLVSACQPRTEPVYQQQLLAFGTLIDISTYGVEASQARRAIQDVDAMYQQQHRDWHAWQRGALDDLNRAIASGESWQTDASII
;
A
#
# COMPACT_ATOMS: atom_id res chain seq x y z
N MET A 1 23.84 52.71 6.80
CA MET A 1 23.13 51.45 7.13
C MET A 1 24.19 50.41 7.46
N ASN A 2 24.28 49.99 8.72
CA ASN A 2 25.42 49.21 9.20
C ASN A 2 25.27 47.73 8.83
N LEU A 3 26.33 47.10 8.33
CA LEU A 3 26.34 45.66 8.02
C LEU A 3 25.96 44.80 9.25
N ARG A 4 26.30 45.28 10.45
CA ARG A 4 25.94 44.66 11.74
C ARG A 4 24.45 44.53 12.00
N THR A 5 23.62 45.49 11.55
CA THR A 5 22.16 45.42 11.78
C THR A 5 21.48 44.37 10.90
N TRP A 6 22.15 43.89 9.84
CA TRP A 6 21.64 42.84 8.96
C TRP A 6 22.06 41.42 9.38
N LEU A 7 23.09 41.26 10.23
CA LEU A 7 23.58 39.95 10.66
C LEU A 7 22.58 39.19 11.54
N LEU A 8 21.93 39.89 12.48
CA LEU A 8 20.94 39.31 13.38
C LEU A 8 19.71 38.74 12.65
N PRO A 9 19.03 39.49 11.74
CA PRO A 9 17.89 38.95 11.02
C PRO A 9 18.28 37.83 10.05
N VAL A 10 19.46 37.89 9.42
CA VAL A 10 19.96 36.82 8.53
C VAL A 10 20.24 35.54 9.32
N LEU A 11 20.88 35.65 10.49
CA LEU A 11 21.13 34.50 11.36
C LEU A 11 19.83 33.90 11.89
N ALA A 12 18.86 34.74 12.26
CA ALA A 12 17.53 34.28 12.66
C ALA A 12 16.83 33.53 11.51
N LEU A 13 16.94 34.02 10.27
CA LEU A 13 16.37 33.37 9.09
C LEU A 13 17.00 31.99 8.84
N LEU A 14 18.32 31.86 9.00
CA LEU A 14 19.05 30.60 8.84
C LEU A 14 18.74 29.59 9.94
N LEU A 15 18.50 30.04 11.17
CA LEU A 15 18.11 29.16 12.28
C LEU A 15 16.69 28.61 12.12
N VAL A 16 15.79 29.39 11.50
CA VAL A 16 14.41 28.95 11.23
C VAL A 16 14.35 27.91 10.11
N SER A 17 15.23 27.96 9.10
CA SER A 17 15.27 26.93 8.03
C SER A 17 15.85 25.58 8.48
N ALA A 18 16.59 25.54 9.59
CA ALA A 18 17.14 24.30 10.14
C ALA A 18 16.09 23.42 10.86
N CYS A 19 14.90 23.96 11.16
CA CYS A 19 13.82 23.25 11.85
C CYS A 19 12.88 22.48 10.90
N GLN A 20 13.23 22.28 9.63
CA GLN A 20 12.40 21.48 8.74
C GLN A 20 12.38 20.03 9.23
N PRO A 21 11.20 19.46 9.55
CA PRO A 21 11.09 18.06 9.90
C PRO A 21 11.68 17.24 8.74
N ARG A 22 12.57 16.30 9.05
CA ARG A 22 12.97 15.27 8.11
C ARG A 22 11.78 14.33 7.94
N THR A 23 10.77 14.77 7.19
CA THR A 23 9.64 13.93 6.82
C THR A 23 10.13 13.04 5.70
N GLU A 24 10.39 11.77 6.01
CA GLU A 24 10.51 10.73 4.98
C GLU A 24 9.31 10.85 4.04
N PRO A 25 9.49 10.82 2.71
CA PRO A 25 8.37 10.89 1.80
C PRO A 25 7.40 9.75 2.11
N VAL A 26 6.16 10.11 2.46
CA VAL A 26 5.08 9.16 2.71
C VAL A 26 4.15 9.19 1.50
N TYR A 27 3.97 8.04 0.86
CA TYR A 27 2.97 7.86 -0.17
C TYR A 27 1.84 6.99 0.38
N GLN A 28 0.61 7.50 0.32
CA GLN A 28 -0.58 6.85 0.84
C GLN A 28 -1.59 6.62 -0.29
N GLN A 29 -2.22 5.45 -0.30
CA GLN A 29 -3.29 5.15 -1.24
C GLN A 29 -4.30 4.20 -0.60
N GLN A 30 -5.57 4.40 -0.95
CA GLN A 30 -6.66 3.56 -0.48
C GLN A 30 -7.15 2.64 -1.60
N LEU A 31 -7.48 1.40 -1.22
CA LEU A 31 -8.05 0.37 -2.10
C LEU A 31 -9.37 -0.12 -1.50
N LEU A 32 -10.35 -0.45 -2.35
CA LEU A 32 -11.57 -1.16 -1.94
C LEU A 32 -11.43 -2.62 -2.33
N ALA A 33 -11.31 -3.50 -1.34
CA ALA A 33 -11.24 -4.94 -1.53
C ALA A 33 -11.94 -5.66 -0.38
N PHE A 34 -12.48 -6.85 -0.65
CA PHE A 34 -13.15 -7.69 0.34
C PHE A 34 -14.28 -6.99 1.13
N GLY A 35 -14.97 -6.03 0.50
CA GLY A 35 -16.06 -5.29 1.13
C GLY A 35 -15.62 -4.26 2.18
N THR A 36 -14.34 -3.89 2.22
CA THR A 36 -13.79 -2.89 3.13
C THR A 36 -12.81 -1.94 2.42
N LEU A 37 -12.41 -0.88 3.13
CA LEU A 37 -11.37 0.04 2.72
C LEU A 37 -10.02 -0.40 3.32
N ILE A 38 -9.01 -0.54 2.47
CA ILE A 38 -7.63 -0.84 2.85
C ILE A 38 -6.80 0.42 2.60
N ASP A 39 -6.12 0.91 3.63
CA ASP A 39 -5.19 2.04 3.54
C ASP A 39 -3.75 1.52 3.53
N ILE A 40 -2.98 1.88 2.50
CA ILE A 40 -1.59 1.49 2.34
C ILE A 40 -0.72 2.73 2.39
N SER A 41 0.19 2.78 3.37
CA SER A 41 1.21 3.82 3.52
C SER A 41 2.60 3.24 3.28
N THR A 42 3.37 3.92 2.42
CA THR A 42 4.76 3.56 2.09
C THR A 42 5.68 4.73 2.47
N TYR A 43 6.82 4.42 3.10
CA TYR A 43 7.72 5.38 3.69
C TYR A 43 9.11 5.25 3.05
N GLY A 44 9.76 6.38 2.76
CA GLY A 44 11.18 6.41 2.38
C GLY A 44 11.47 5.85 0.98
N VAL A 45 10.47 5.85 0.10
CA VAL A 45 10.59 5.39 -1.29
C VAL A 45 10.09 6.45 -2.27
N GLU A 46 10.57 6.39 -3.50
CA GLU A 46 10.08 7.23 -4.59
C GLU A 46 8.60 6.95 -4.88
N ALA A 47 7.82 8.00 -5.14
CA ALA A 47 6.37 7.89 -5.35
C ALA A 47 6.00 6.94 -6.51
N SER A 48 6.84 6.86 -7.54
CA SER A 48 6.64 5.94 -8.68
C SER A 48 6.87 4.47 -8.31
N GLN A 49 7.74 4.19 -7.34
CA GLN A 49 7.95 2.85 -6.82
C GLN A 49 6.80 2.46 -5.90
N ALA A 50 6.39 3.35 -5.00
CA ALA A 50 5.23 3.16 -4.13
C ALA A 50 3.97 2.83 -4.93
N ARG A 51 3.68 3.63 -5.97
CA ARG A 51 2.51 3.42 -6.83
C ARG A 51 2.52 2.06 -7.52
N ARG A 52 3.67 1.64 -8.07
CA ARG A 52 3.79 0.33 -8.71
C ARG A 52 3.52 -0.80 -7.73
N ALA A 53 4.14 -0.77 -6.55
CA ALA A 53 3.93 -1.77 -5.51
C ALA A 53 2.46 -1.86 -5.07
N ILE A 54 1.78 -0.71 -4.93
CA ILE A 54 0.37 -0.68 -4.57
C ILE A 54 -0.53 -1.21 -5.70
N GLN A 55 -0.18 -0.95 -6.96
CA GLN A 55 -0.89 -1.54 -8.11
C GLN A 55 -0.75 -3.06 -8.15
N ASP A 56 0.44 -3.59 -7.81
CA ASP A 56 0.64 -5.04 -7.73
C ASP A 56 -0.20 -5.66 -6.61
N VAL A 57 -0.31 -4.99 -5.45
CA VAL A 57 -1.19 -5.40 -4.35
C VAL A 57 -2.67 -5.37 -4.76
N ASP A 58 -3.11 -4.32 -5.46
CA ASP A 58 -4.48 -4.24 -5.95
C ASP A 58 -4.77 -5.38 -6.92
N ALA A 59 -3.90 -5.64 -7.89
CA ALA A 59 -4.06 -6.75 -8.83
C ALA A 59 -4.16 -8.12 -8.12
N MET A 60 -3.32 -8.33 -7.10
CA MET A 60 -3.38 -9.52 -6.23
C MET A 60 -4.73 -9.63 -5.51
N TYR A 61 -5.24 -8.53 -4.92
CA TYR A 61 -6.55 -8.55 -4.26
C TYR A 61 -7.70 -8.75 -5.23
N GLN A 62 -7.65 -8.21 -6.45
CA GLN A 62 -8.66 -8.50 -7.47
C GLN A 62 -8.67 -9.97 -7.87
N GLN A 63 -7.49 -10.62 -7.92
CA GLN A 63 -7.41 -12.05 -8.15
C GLN A 63 -8.01 -12.83 -6.97
N GLN A 64 -7.57 -12.54 -5.74
CA GLN A 64 -8.08 -13.19 -4.55
C GLN A 64 -9.59 -13.00 -4.39
N HIS A 65 -10.13 -11.83 -4.73
CA HIS A 65 -11.57 -11.59 -4.68
C HIS A 65 -12.35 -12.58 -5.55
N ARG A 66 -11.82 -12.98 -6.71
CA ARG A 66 -12.43 -14.02 -7.57
C ARG A 66 -12.18 -15.41 -7.02
N ASP A 67 -10.93 -15.70 -6.65
CA ASP A 67 -10.53 -17.08 -6.33
C ASP A 67 -11.09 -17.53 -4.97
N TRP A 68 -11.21 -16.61 -4.00
CA TRP A 68 -11.73 -16.84 -2.65
C TRP A 68 -13.22 -16.45 -2.50
N HIS A 69 -13.91 -16.16 -3.59
CA HIS A 69 -15.30 -15.70 -3.51
C HIS A 69 -16.21 -16.79 -2.92
N ALA A 70 -16.91 -16.50 -1.83
CA ALA A 70 -17.63 -17.54 -1.07
C ALA A 70 -18.95 -18.02 -1.69
N TRP A 71 -19.52 -17.29 -2.66
CA TRP A 71 -20.82 -17.62 -3.28
C TRP A 71 -20.84 -17.49 -4.81
N GLN A 72 -19.72 -17.14 -5.44
CA GLN A 72 -19.57 -17.20 -6.89
C GLN A 72 -18.62 -18.34 -7.21
N ARG A 73 -18.71 -18.89 -8.42
CA ARG A 73 -17.75 -19.91 -8.84
C ARG A 73 -16.36 -19.31 -8.88
N GLY A 74 -15.41 -20.02 -8.30
CA GLY A 74 -13.99 -19.66 -8.17
C GLY A 74 -13.19 -20.85 -7.67
N ALA A 75 -11.89 -20.68 -7.50
CA ALA A 75 -10.99 -21.76 -7.08
C ALA A 75 -11.38 -22.37 -5.72
N LEU A 76 -11.86 -21.55 -4.78
CA LEU A 76 -12.37 -22.01 -3.49
C LEU A 76 -13.64 -22.87 -3.63
N ASP A 77 -14.56 -22.50 -4.52
CA ASP A 77 -15.78 -23.29 -4.79
C ASP A 77 -15.43 -24.64 -5.42
N ASP A 78 -14.49 -24.66 -6.36
CA ASP A 78 -14.01 -25.90 -6.99
C ASP A 78 -13.35 -26.84 -5.96
N LEU A 79 -12.49 -26.30 -5.09
CA LEU A 79 -11.90 -27.06 -3.99
C LEU A 79 -12.98 -27.60 -3.04
N ASN A 80 -13.92 -26.76 -2.60
CA ASN A 80 -14.97 -27.16 -1.67
C ASN A 80 -15.84 -28.28 -2.24
N ARG A 81 -16.14 -28.23 -3.55
CA ARG A 81 -16.89 -29.29 -4.23
C ARG A 81 -16.12 -30.62 -4.27
N ALA A 82 -14.81 -30.59 -4.57
CA ALA A 82 -13.99 -31.79 -4.56
C ALA A 82 -13.88 -32.41 -3.16
N ILE A 83 -13.73 -31.58 -2.13
CA ILE A 83 -13.76 -32.02 -0.73
C ILE A 83 -15.11 -32.68 -0.41
N ALA A 84 -16.21 -32.07 -0.83
CA ALA A 84 -17.56 -32.59 -0.60
C ALA A 84 -17.82 -33.92 -1.35
N SER A 85 -17.19 -34.14 -2.51
CA SER A 85 -17.25 -35.42 -3.25
C SER A 85 -16.25 -36.46 -2.76
N GLY A 86 -15.33 -36.11 -1.85
CA GLY A 86 -14.25 -36.99 -1.41
C GLY A 86 -13.17 -37.20 -2.47
N GLU A 87 -13.07 -36.31 -3.46
CA GLU A 87 -12.12 -36.37 -4.54
C GLU A 87 -10.82 -35.61 -4.19
N SER A 88 -9.70 -36.05 -4.76
CA SER A 88 -8.46 -35.29 -4.70
C SER A 88 -8.53 -34.12 -5.69
N TRP A 89 -8.06 -32.95 -5.27
CA TRP A 89 -8.04 -31.75 -6.11
C TRP A 89 -6.69 -31.07 -6.03
N GLN A 90 -6.16 -30.67 -7.19
CA GLN A 90 -4.98 -29.82 -7.26
C GLN A 90 -5.44 -28.37 -7.40
N THR A 91 -4.98 -27.51 -6.49
CA THR A 91 -5.26 -26.08 -6.52
C THR A 91 -3.97 -25.29 -6.35
N ASP A 92 -4.02 -23.99 -6.57
CA ASP A 92 -2.92 -23.08 -6.33
C ASP A 92 -2.60 -22.96 -4.83
N ALA A 93 -1.34 -22.70 -4.50
CA ALA A 93 -0.90 -22.53 -3.11
C ALA A 93 -1.56 -21.33 -2.41
N SER A 94 -2.10 -20.37 -3.16
CA SER A 94 -2.86 -19.27 -2.59
C SER A 94 -4.25 -19.65 -2.10
N ILE A 95 -4.69 -20.92 -2.24
CA ILE A 95 -6.00 -21.42 -1.81
C ILE A 95 -5.89 -22.38 -0.61
N ILE A 96 -4.67 -22.80 -0.22
CA ILE A 96 -4.40 -23.82 0.83
C ILE A 96 -3.17 -23.49 1.66
#